data_AF-E1EWX2-F1
#
_entry.id   AF-E1EWX2-F1
#
_cell.length_a   1.000
_cell.length_b   1.000
_cell.length_c   1.000
_cell.angle_alpha   90.00
_cell.angle_beta   90.00
_cell.angle_gamma   90.00
#
_symmetry.space_group_name_H-M   'P 1'
#
loop_
_entity.id
_entity.type
_entity.pdbx_description
1 polymer ?
#
loop_
_entity_poly.entity_id
_entity_poly.type
_entity_poly.pdbx_seq_one_letter_code
_entity_poly.pdbx_strand_id
1 'polypeptide(L)'
;MNNDPLLDFFSAPPPTSQELETQHWPFGDVHTLFKHFNEAFFDNCLRDVVVHWSNRLTRSAGLCKYRGTRTEEHSPIVIILSAPLLQYRSQHDLLDVLAHEMIHAYLFRLKVFERAPHGPIWRAQAWRINQAAGLTIRAYHNYYREVRYIARQRALKRAPVIDLSDSVIDLTNE
;
A
#
# COMPACT_ATOMS: atom_id res chain seq x y z
N MET A 1 14.62 19.39 -20.24
CA MET A 1 15.04 18.04 -19.78
C MET A 1 14.19 17.75 -18.57
N ASN A 2 13.20 16.88 -18.71
CA ASN A 2 12.32 16.51 -17.59
C ASN A 2 13.09 15.52 -16.72
N ASN A 3 13.74 16.02 -15.68
CA ASN A 3 14.28 15.18 -14.62
C ASN A 3 13.10 14.80 -13.72
N ASP A 4 12.43 13.70 -14.06
CA ASP A 4 11.42 13.10 -13.20
C ASP A 4 12.09 11.93 -12.44
N PRO A 5 12.49 12.12 -11.16
CA PRO A 5 13.22 11.12 -10.38
C PRO A 5 12.44 9.81 -10.21
N LEU A 6 11.12 9.83 -10.44
CA LEU A 6 10.22 8.68 -10.34
C LEU A 6 10.37 7.70 -11.51
N LEU A 7 10.53 8.21 -12.74
CA LEU A 7 10.71 7.37 -13.93
C LEU A 7 12.06 6.65 -13.93
N ASP A 8 13.09 7.29 -13.36
CA ASP A 8 14.41 6.68 -13.18
C ASP A 8 14.39 5.55 -12.14
N PHE A 9 13.53 5.64 -11.11
CA PHE A 9 13.41 4.60 -10.08
C PHE A 9 12.79 3.30 -10.62
N PHE A 10 11.73 3.40 -11.43
CA PHE A 10 11.09 2.21 -12.04
C PHE A 10 11.94 1.57 -13.15
N SER A 11 12.98 2.27 -13.62
CA SER A 11 13.91 1.80 -14.64
C SER A 11 15.23 1.27 -14.06
N ALA A 12 15.50 1.48 -12.76
CA ALA A 12 16.74 1.08 -12.11
C ALA A 12 16.71 -0.40 -11.66
N PRO A 13 17.87 -1.11 -11.70
CA PRO A 13 17.97 -2.44 -11.13
C PRO A 13 17.69 -2.42 -9.62
N PRO A 14 17.16 -3.51 -9.05
CA PRO A 14 16.77 -3.55 -7.64
C PRO A 14 17.98 -3.30 -6.74
N PRO A 15 17.85 -2.43 -5.71
CA PRO A 15 18.95 -2.10 -4.82
C PRO A 15 19.35 -3.30 -3.95
N THR A 16 20.63 -3.37 -3.66
CA THR A 16 21.24 -4.36 -2.77
C THR A 16 20.86 -4.12 -1.31
N SER A 17 21.03 -5.14 -0.46
CA SER A 17 20.71 -5.04 0.98
C SER A 17 21.45 -3.90 1.70
N GLN A 18 22.62 -3.50 1.21
CA GLN A 18 23.43 -2.43 1.78
C GLN A 18 23.00 -1.03 1.30
N GLU A 19 22.44 -0.93 0.09
CA GLU A 19 21.82 0.29 -0.44
C GLU A 19 20.48 0.58 0.25
N LEU A 20 19.73 -0.48 0.61
CA LEU A 20 18.48 -0.37 1.37
C LEU A 20 18.68 0.17 2.80
N GLU A 21 19.83 -0.09 3.43
CA GLU A 21 20.15 0.41 4.78
C GLU A 21 20.59 1.88 4.80
N THR A 22 21.06 2.40 3.66
CA THR A 22 21.65 3.75 3.54
C THR A 22 20.79 4.74 2.74
N GLN A 23 19.79 4.26 1.98
CA GLN A 23 18.84 5.11 1.26
C GLN A 23 17.82 5.75 2.21
N HIS A 24 17.97 7.06 2.41
CA HIS A 24 16.84 7.92 2.72
C HIS A 24 15.77 7.72 1.63
N TRP A 25 14.56 7.41 2.08
CA TRP A 25 13.38 7.16 1.26
C TRP A 25 13.14 8.29 0.23
N PRO A 26 13.41 8.10 -1.08
CA PRO A 26 13.41 9.21 -2.04
C PRO A 26 12.00 9.78 -2.33
N PHE A 27 10.92 9.13 -1.87
CA PHE A 27 9.53 9.57 -2.11
C PHE A 27 8.76 10.10 -0.92
N GLY A 28 9.45 10.42 0.18
CA GLY A 28 8.80 10.80 1.43
C GLY A 28 7.72 9.81 1.91
N ASP A 29 7.22 10.10 3.09
CA ASP A 29 5.91 9.73 3.60
C ASP A 29 4.94 8.98 2.64
N VAL A 30 4.33 7.89 3.14
CA VAL A 30 3.35 7.06 2.41
C VAL A 30 2.19 7.84 1.81
N HIS A 31 1.83 8.98 2.41
CA HIS A 31 0.78 9.86 1.88
C HIS A 31 1.19 10.53 0.56
N THR A 32 2.47 10.83 0.37
CA THR A 32 3.00 11.37 -0.89
C THR A 32 2.88 10.35 -2.00
N LEU A 33 3.26 9.10 -1.71
CA LEU A 33 3.10 7.97 -2.65
C LEU A 33 1.65 7.72 -2.99
N PHE A 34 0.76 7.76 -1.99
CA PHE A 34 -0.67 7.61 -2.20
C PHE A 34 -1.22 8.70 -3.14
N LYS A 35 -0.89 9.97 -2.89
CA LYS A 35 -1.30 11.09 -3.75
C LYS A 35 -0.82 10.90 -5.18
N HIS A 36 0.44 10.53 -5.36
CA HIS A 36 1.02 10.30 -6.67
C HIS A 36 0.31 9.15 -7.43
N PHE A 37 0.09 8.00 -6.79
CA PHE A 37 -0.64 6.91 -7.41
C PHE A 37 -2.10 7.28 -7.71
N ASN A 38 -2.76 8.04 -6.84
CA ASN A 38 -4.13 8.51 -7.04
C ASN A 38 -4.24 9.36 -8.32
N GLU A 39 -3.29 10.26 -8.51
CA GLU A 39 -3.20 11.09 -9.71
C GLU A 39 -2.86 10.26 -10.95
N ALA A 40 -1.82 9.42 -10.88
CA ALA A 40 -1.30 8.68 -12.03
C ALA A 40 -2.21 7.54 -12.50
N PHE A 41 -2.93 6.89 -11.58
CA PHE A 41 -3.63 5.64 -11.88
C PHE A 41 -5.11 5.62 -11.54
N PHE A 42 -5.63 6.56 -10.77
CA PHE A 42 -7.00 6.48 -10.26
C PHE A 42 -7.83 7.75 -10.52
N ASP A 43 -7.42 8.59 -11.49
CA ASP A 43 -8.14 9.80 -11.91
C ASP A 43 -8.49 10.73 -10.75
N ASN A 44 -7.64 10.78 -9.72
CA ASN A 44 -7.89 11.51 -8.47
C ASN A 44 -9.22 11.14 -7.76
N CYS A 45 -9.75 9.94 -7.98
CA CYS A 45 -11.01 9.49 -7.39
C CYS A 45 -10.89 9.04 -5.92
N LEU A 46 -9.67 8.95 -5.36
CA LEU A 46 -9.42 8.46 -4.01
C LEU A 46 -9.09 9.57 -2.99
N ARG A 47 -9.39 10.84 -3.27
CA ARG A 47 -8.97 12.01 -2.45
C ARG A 47 -9.37 11.94 -0.97
N ASP A 48 -10.50 11.34 -0.66
CA ASP A 48 -11.10 11.17 0.68
C ASP A 48 -10.82 9.78 1.29
N VAL A 49 -9.94 8.98 0.67
CA VAL A 49 -9.47 7.72 1.25
C VAL A 49 -8.38 8.02 2.27
N VAL A 50 -8.56 7.51 3.49
CA VAL A 50 -7.55 7.64 4.55
C VAL A 50 -6.53 6.50 4.42
N VAL A 51 -5.25 6.82 4.45
CA VAL A 51 -4.16 5.84 4.50
C VAL A 51 -3.44 5.98 5.84
N HIS A 52 -3.19 4.88 6.55
CA HIS A 52 -2.37 4.94 7.75
C HIS A 52 -1.62 3.64 8.04
N TRP A 53 -0.57 3.75 8.84
CA TRP A 53 0.18 2.61 9.34
C TRP A 53 -0.51 1.93 10.53
N SER A 54 -0.23 0.65 10.74
CA SER A 54 -0.72 -0.13 11.87
C SER A 54 0.36 -1.01 12.47
N ASN A 55 0.58 -0.83 13.78
CA ASN A 55 1.41 -1.71 14.61
C ASN A 55 0.72 -3.04 14.99
N ARG A 56 -0.56 -3.18 14.66
CA ARG A 56 -1.38 -4.35 15.07
C ARG A 56 -1.67 -5.29 13.90
N LEU A 57 -1.62 -4.81 12.66
CA LEU A 57 -1.84 -5.64 11.48
C LEU A 57 -0.65 -6.56 11.27
N THR A 58 -0.80 -7.88 11.47
CA THR A 58 0.31 -8.85 11.38
C THR A 58 0.01 -10.11 10.60
N ARG A 59 -1.10 -10.14 9.88
CA ARG A 59 -1.53 -11.30 9.09
C ARG A 59 -1.58 -11.01 7.59
N SER A 60 -1.54 -9.73 7.23
CA SER A 60 -1.42 -9.22 5.86
C SER A 60 -0.55 -7.96 5.89
N ALA A 61 0.05 -7.60 4.76
CA ALA A 61 0.84 -6.38 4.66
C ALA A 61 -0.02 -5.13 4.44
N GLY A 62 -1.21 -5.30 3.85
CA GLY A 62 -2.20 -4.25 3.64
C GLY A 62 -3.61 -4.73 4.00
N LEU A 63 -4.52 -3.77 4.16
CA LEU A 63 -5.95 -4.01 4.30
C LEU A 63 -6.74 -2.75 3.91
N CYS A 64 -7.58 -2.85 2.88
CA CYS A 64 -8.59 -1.87 2.56
C CYS A 64 -9.93 -2.19 3.25
N LYS A 65 -10.53 -1.21 3.91
CA LYS A 65 -11.84 -1.31 4.55
C LYS A 65 -12.81 -0.31 3.94
N TYR A 66 -14.00 -0.78 3.61
CA TYR A 66 -15.16 0.02 3.28
C TYR A 66 -16.11 0.06 4.49
N ARG A 67 -16.36 1.24 5.07
CA ARG A 67 -17.19 1.42 6.27
C ARG A 67 -18.53 2.05 5.92
N GLY A 68 -19.32 1.36 5.11
CA GLY A 68 -20.70 1.74 4.88
C GLY A 68 -21.49 0.66 4.16
N THR A 69 -22.72 0.96 3.83
CA THR A 69 -23.58 0.06 3.04
C THR A 69 -23.31 0.22 1.54
N ARG A 70 -23.73 -0.77 0.73
CA ARG A 70 -23.62 -0.68 -0.74
C ARG A 70 -24.47 0.45 -1.33
N THR A 71 -25.43 0.96 -0.57
CA THR A 71 -26.43 1.96 -0.97
C THR A 71 -26.07 3.38 -0.53
N GLU A 72 -25.17 3.54 0.44
CA GLU A 72 -24.67 4.86 0.82
C GLU A 72 -23.83 5.45 -0.32
N GLU A 73 -24.06 6.73 -0.62
CA GLU A 73 -23.33 7.46 -1.64
C GLU A 73 -21.86 7.67 -1.23
N HIS A 74 -21.65 8.15 -0.01
CA HIS A 74 -20.33 8.46 0.55
C HIS A 74 -20.02 7.60 1.77
N SER A 75 -19.47 6.40 1.54
CA SER A 75 -19.00 5.55 2.63
C SER A 75 -17.48 5.70 2.82
N PRO A 76 -17.00 5.90 4.06
CA PRO A 76 -15.57 6.02 4.33
C PRO A 76 -14.78 4.79 3.87
N ILE A 77 -13.68 5.03 3.17
CA ILE A 77 -12.71 4.01 2.75
C ILE A 77 -11.39 4.27 3.48
N VAL A 78 -10.81 3.21 4.05
CA VAL A 78 -9.56 3.30 4.80
C VAL A 78 -8.60 2.22 4.34
N ILE A 79 -7.38 2.60 3.97
CA ILE A 79 -6.25 1.71 3.70
C ILE A 79 -5.36 1.67 4.93
N ILE A 80 -5.03 0.44 5.37
CA ILE A 80 -4.19 0.19 6.54
C ILE A 80 -2.98 -0.62 6.10
N LEU A 81 -1.78 -0.11 6.38
CA LEU A 81 -0.52 -0.78 6.06
C LEU A 81 0.13 -1.36 7.32
N SER A 82 0.71 -2.56 7.20
CA SER A 82 1.36 -3.25 8.30
C SER A 82 2.80 -2.78 8.45
N ALA A 83 3.05 -1.91 9.41
CA ALA A 83 4.43 -1.59 9.77
C ALA A 83 5.21 -2.84 10.24
N PRO A 84 4.63 -3.76 11.06
CA PRO A 84 5.33 -4.96 11.50
C PRO A 84 5.81 -5.87 10.38
N LEU A 85 5.09 -5.99 9.27
CA LEU A 85 5.50 -6.80 8.12
C LEU A 85 6.40 -6.00 7.18
N LEU A 86 5.99 -4.78 6.82
CA LEU A 86 6.64 -4.00 5.77
C LEU A 86 8.00 -3.44 6.18
N GLN A 87 8.31 -3.36 7.49
CA GLN A 87 9.66 -3.04 7.97
C GLN A 87 10.74 -4.03 7.49
N TYR A 88 10.36 -5.26 7.12
CA TYR A 88 11.29 -6.30 6.63
C TYR A 88 11.31 -6.38 5.11
N ARG A 89 10.69 -5.43 4.41
CA ARG A 89 10.42 -5.51 2.99
C ARG A 89 11.02 -4.34 2.23
N SER A 90 11.19 -4.55 0.93
CA SER A 90 11.76 -3.55 0.04
C SER A 90 10.79 -2.39 -0.19
N GLN A 91 11.31 -1.27 -0.71
CA GLN A 91 10.45 -0.17 -1.15
C GLN A 91 9.47 -0.62 -2.24
N HIS A 92 9.93 -1.49 -3.16
CA HIS A 92 9.11 -2.08 -4.21
C HIS A 92 7.93 -2.88 -3.63
N ASP A 93 8.17 -3.69 -2.60
CA ASP A 93 7.09 -4.39 -1.88
C ASP A 93 6.09 -3.41 -1.25
N LEU A 94 6.53 -2.25 -0.73
CA LEU A 94 5.61 -1.24 -0.20
C LEU A 94 4.72 -0.66 -1.31
N LEU A 95 5.31 -0.32 -2.46
CA LEU A 95 4.57 0.21 -3.61
C LEU A 95 3.55 -0.83 -4.12
N ASP A 96 3.96 -2.09 -4.22
CA ASP A 96 3.09 -3.19 -4.62
C ASP A 96 1.90 -3.38 -3.66
N VAL A 97 2.14 -3.29 -2.34
CA VAL A 97 1.07 -3.39 -1.33
C VAL A 97 0.17 -2.16 -1.33
N LEU A 98 0.74 -0.96 -1.41
CA LEU A 98 -0.05 0.27 -1.47
C LEU A 98 -0.97 0.27 -2.70
N ALA A 99 -0.42 0.01 -3.88
CA ALA A 99 -1.20 -0.07 -5.12
C ALA A 99 -2.26 -1.20 -5.06
N HIS A 100 -1.93 -2.36 -4.46
CA HIS A 100 -2.91 -3.44 -4.24
C HIS A 100 -4.13 -2.95 -3.46
N GLU A 101 -3.91 -2.26 -2.33
CA GLU A 101 -5.00 -1.76 -1.50
C GLU A 101 -5.73 -0.57 -2.16
N MET A 102 -5.04 0.26 -2.94
CA MET A 102 -5.66 1.34 -3.72
C MET A 102 -6.59 0.82 -4.82
N ILE A 103 -6.27 -0.31 -5.45
CA ILE A 103 -7.20 -0.94 -6.41
C ILE A 103 -8.49 -1.36 -5.70
N HIS A 104 -8.42 -1.94 -4.49
CA HIS A 104 -9.62 -2.24 -3.70
C HIS A 104 -10.42 -0.97 -3.38
N ALA A 105 -9.74 0.09 -2.93
CA ALA A 105 -10.36 1.37 -2.65
C ALA A 105 -11.06 1.96 -3.89
N TYR A 106 -10.43 1.87 -5.06
CA TYR A 106 -10.99 2.32 -6.32
C TYR A 106 -12.24 1.54 -6.73
N LEU A 107 -12.22 0.22 -6.60
CA LEU A 107 -13.42 -0.58 -6.87
C LEU A 107 -14.55 -0.25 -5.89
N PHE A 108 -14.25 -0.04 -4.60
CA PHE A 108 -15.24 0.43 -3.62
C PHE A 108 -15.80 1.80 -3.97
N ARG A 109 -14.96 2.75 -4.41
CA ARG A 109 -15.38 4.06 -4.88
C ARG A 109 -16.34 3.95 -6.07
N LEU A 110 -16.03 3.08 -7.03
CA LEU A 110 -16.87 2.82 -8.19
C LEU A 110 -18.08 1.92 -7.89
N LYS A 111 -18.28 1.48 -6.64
CA LYS A 111 -19.31 0.51 -6.21
C LYS A 111 -19.27 -0.79 -7.01
N VAL A 112 -18.08 -1.19 -7.47
CA VAL A 112 -17.81 -2.44 -8.16
C VAL A 112 -17.50 -3.50 -7.11
N PHE A 113 -18.43 -4.44 -6.92
CA PHE A 113 -18.27 -5.55 -6.00
C PHE A 113 -18.25 -6.87 -6.77
N GLU A 114 -17.06 -7.42 -6.95
CA GLU A 114 -16.86 -8.69 -7.62
C GLU A 114 -17.14 -9.87 -6.66
N ARG A 115 -17.48 -11.05 -7.21
CA ARG A 115 -17.70 -12.27 -6.41
C ARG A 115 -16.46 -12.71 -5.65
N ALA A 116 -15.29 -12.48 -6.23
CA ALA A 116 -13.99 -12.75 -5.62
C ALA A 116 -13.31 -11.42 -5.31
N PRO A 117 -12.54 -11.30 -4.21
CA PRO A 117 -11.82 -10.07 -3.88
C PRO A 117 -10.89 -9.57 -4.99
N HIS A 118 -10.36 -10.48 -5.81
CA HIS A 118 -9.45 -10.19 -6.92
C HIS A 118 -10.02 -10.73 -8.24
N GLY A 119 -11.22 -10.28 -8.58
CA GLY A 119 -11.92 -10.68 -9.81
C GLY A 119 -11.30 -10.07 -11.08
N PRO A 120 -11.92 -10.30 -12.24
CA PRO A 120 -11.42 -9.80 -13.53
C PRO A 120 -11.14 -8.29 -13.56
N ILE A 121 -11.98 -7.47 -12.94
CA ILE A 121 -11.82 -6.00 -12.95
C ILE A 121 -10.63 -5.61 -12.08
N TRP A 122 -10.50 -6.19 -10.88
CA TRP A 122 -9.32 -5.97 -10.04
C TRP A 122 -8.03 -6.36 -10.76
N ARG A 123 -8.02 -7.53 -11.43
CA ARG A 123 -6.84 -8.02 -12.17
C ARG A 123 -6.48 -7.15 -13.36
N ALA A 124 -7.47 -6.60 -14.06
CA ALA A 124 -7.23 -5.68 -15.16
C ALA A 124 -6.55 -4.39 -14.67
N GLN A 125 -6.96 -3.86 -13.51
CA GLN A 125 -6.30 -2.70 -12.90
C GLN A 125 -4.86 -3.02 -12.47
N ALA A 126 -4.65 -4.16 -11.81
CA ALA A 126 -3.31 -4.60 -11.41
C ALA A 126 -2.39 -4.77 -12.63
N TRP A 127 -2.88 -5.38 -13.71
CA TRP A 127 -2.11 -5.54 -14.94
C TRP A 127 -1.76 -4.18 -15.57
N ARG A 128 -2.73 -3.28 -15.68
CA ARG A 128 -2.50 -1.93 -16.23
C ARG A 128 -1.42 -1.17 -15.46
N ILE A 129 -1.47 -1.20 -14.13
CA ILE A 129 -0.51 -0.50 -13.27
C ILE A 129 0.87 -1.18 -13.34
N ASN A 130 0.94 -2.52 -13.31
CA ASN A 130 2.20 -3.24 -13.46
C ASN A 130 2.92 -2.89 -14.77
N GLN A 131 2.17 -2.81 -15.88
CA GLN A 131 2.74 -2.44 -17.18
C GLN A 131 3.24 -1.00 -17.22
N ALA A 132 2.55 -0.08 -16.54
CA ALA A 132 2.87 1.35 -16.58
C ALA A 132 4.02 1.73 -15.62
N ALA A 133 4.12 1.06 -14.47
CA ALA A 133 5.02 1.44 -13.39
C ALA A 133 6.09 0.37 -13.06
N GLY A 134 6.20 -0.72 -13.83
CA GLY A 134 7.15 -1.79 -13.52
C GLY A 134 6.92 -2.46 -12.15
N LEU A 135 5.68 -2.37 -11.64
CA LEU A 135 5.26 -3.01 -10.40
C LEU A 135 4.94 -4.50 -10.61
N THR A 136 4.84 -5.24 -9.51
CA THR A 136 4.49 -6.66 -9.54
C THR A 136 3.28 -6.98 -8.66
N ILE A 137 2.26 -6.12 -8.73
CA ILE A 137 1.00 -6.27 -8.00
C ILE A 137 0.38 -7.64 -8.31
N ARG A 138 0.28 -8.47 -7.27
CA ARG A 138 -0.31 -9.81 -7.30
C ARG A 138 -1.60 -9.83 -6.48
N ALA A 139 -2.53 -10.69 -6.88
CA ALA A 139 -3.75 -10.96 -6.11
C ALA A 139 -3.42 -11.54 -4.72
N TYR A 140 -2.34 -12.30 -4.60
CA TYR A 140 -1.88 -12.88 -3.36
C TYR A 140 -0.42 -12.54 -3.13
N HIS A 141 -0.16 -11.88 -2.02
CA HIS A 141 1.18 -11.62 -1.56
C HIS A 141 1.66 -12.70 -0.60
N ASN A 142 2.95 -13.03 -0.66
CA ASN A 142 3.56 -14.06 0.18
C ASN A 142 4.43 -13.42 1.28
N TYR A 143 3.83 -13.25 2.46
CA TYR A 143 4.50 -12.79 3.68
C TYR A 143 4.59 -13.88 4.76
N TYR A 144 4.58 -15.16 4.37
CA TYR A 144 4.51 -16.27 5.35
C TYR A 144 5.68 -16.26 6.33
N ARG A 145 6.88 -15.83 5.90
CA ARG A 145 8.07 -15.78 6.76
C ARG A 145 7.93 -14.72 7.84
N GLU A 146 7.53 -13.50 7.47
CA GLU A 146 7.33 -12.36 8.37
C GLU A 146 6.18 -12.65 9.32
N VAL A 147 5.06 -13.18 8.82
CA VAL A 147 3.91 -13.56 9.65
C VAL A 147 4.33 -14.58 10.70
N ARG A 148 5.05 -15.65 10.32
CA ARG A 148 5.55 -16.67 11.26
C ARG A 148 6.54 -16.09 12.27
N TYR A 149 7.46 -15.24 11.80
CA TYR A 149 8.45 -14.59 12.65
C TYR A 149 7.77 -13.70 13.71
N ILE A 150 6.88 -12.80 13.29
CA ILE A 150 6.15 -11.89 14.18
C ILE A 150 5.27 -12.66 15.17
N ALA A 151 4.60 -13.72 14.72
CA ALA A 151 3.81 -14.59 15.60
C ALA A 151 4.69 -15.23 16.69
N ARG A 152 5.88 -15.73 16.32
CA ARG A 152 6.87 -16.26 17.26
C ARG A 152 7.35 -15.20 18.25
N GLN A 153 7.71 -14.00 17.78
CA GLN A 153 8.17 -12.92 18.66
C GLN A 153 7.08 -12.49 19.65
N ARG A 154 5.82 -12.43 19.21
CA ARG A 154 4.68 -12.14 20.09
C ARG A 154 4.44 -13.20 21.15
N ALA A 155 4.52 -14.49 20.79
CA ALA A 155 4.44 -15.58 21.75
C ALA A 155 5.53 -15.49 22.83
N LEU A 156 6.71 -14.96 22.47
CA LEU A 156 7.82 -14.69 23.38
C LEU A 156 7.72 -13.34 24.10
N LYS A 157 6.67 -12.55 23.88
CA LYS A 157 6.50 -11.17 24.40
C LYS A 157 7.63 -10.20 24.01
N ARG A 158 8.19 -10.37 22.80
CA ARG A 158 9.33 -9.59 22.26
C ARG A 158 8.97 -8.75 21.03
N ALA A 159 7.69 -8.41 20.84
CA ALA A 159 7.27 -7.74 19.62
C ALA A 159 8.00 -6.39 19.45
N PRO A 160 8.74 -6.16 18.35
CA PRO A 160 9.31 -4.85 18.08
C PRO A 160 8.16 -3.87 17.90
N VAL A 161 8.07 -2.90 18.81
CA VAL A 161 7.20 -1.74 18.64
C VAL A 161 7.95 -0.82 17.68
N ILE A 162 7.45 -0.71 16.45
CA ILE A 162 7.90 0.37 15.57
C ILE A 162 7.21 1.62 16.09
N ASP A 163 8.00 2.60 16.52
CA ASP A 163 7.46 3.91 16.84
C ASP A 163 7.03 4.59 15.53
N LEU A 164 5.72 4.86 15.44
CA LEU A 164 5.06 5.44 14.28
C LEU A 164 4.39 6.78 14.65
N SER A 165 4.72 7.32 15.82
CA SER A 165 4.04 8.48 16.42
C SER A 165 3.98 9.71 15.51
N ASP A 166 4.86 9.83 14.52
CA ASP A 166 4.91 10.94 13.56
C ASP A 166 4.12 10.72 12.24
N SER A 167 3.39 9.60 12.09
CA SER A 167 2.81 9.20 10.78
C SER A 167 1.29 9.37 10.63
N VAL A 168 0.61 9.97 11.61
CA VAL A 168 -0.82 10.32 11.53
C VAL A 168 -0.95 11.80 11.18
N ILE A 169 -1.13 12.09 9.89
CA ILE A 169 -1.61 13.39 9.42
C ILE A 169 -3.01 13.16 8.86
N ASP A 170 -3.98 13.82 9.47
CA ASP A 170 -5.38 13.83 9.04
C ASP A 170 -5.50 14.78 7.84
N LEU A 171 -5.65 14.21 6.64
CA LEU A 171 -5.80 14.97 5.39
C LEU A 171 -7.24 15.47 5.17
N THR A 172 -8.11 15.45 6.19
CA THR A 172 -9.48 15.98 6.09
C THR A 172 -9.55 17.52 6.08
N ASN A 173 -8.41 18.22 6.11
CA ASN A 173 -8.35 19.68 6.02
C ASN A 173 -7.41 20.14 4.87
N GLU A 174 -7.89 20.08 3.63
CA GLU A 174 -7.58 21.06 2.57
C GLU A 174 -8.82 21.30 1.71
#